data_AF-A0A8T2SRU0-F1
#
_entry.id   AF-A0A8T2SRU0-F1
#
_cell.length_a   1.000
_cell.length_b   1.000
_cell.length_c   1.000
_cell.angle_alpha   90.00
_cell.angle_beta   90.00
_cell.angle_gamma   90.00
#
_symmetry.space_group_name_H-M   'P 1'
#
loop_
_entity.id
_entity.type
_entity.pdbx_description
1 polymer ?
#
loop_
_entity_poly.entity_id
_entity_poly.type
_entity_poly.pdbx_seq_one_letter_code
_entity_poly.pdbx_strand_id
1 'polypeptide(L)'
;MVDLLGRAGHFEKATELIQRMPTFQYPALWSALLGACQKWADVTVGKWAFEQAIQVYDSDSPYLCMFNIYTAAGMHEAAKNIQVMRLVRRARKFQGPTAKGL
;
A
#
# COMPACT_ATOMS: atom_id res chain seq x y z
N MET A 1 -1.67 -18.04 -2.88
CA MET A 1 -1.10 -18.40 -1.57
C MET A 1 -1.00 -17.20 -0.62
N VAL A 2 -0.35 -16.11 -1.03
CA VAL A 2 -0.30 -14.86 -0.23
C VAL A 2 -1.69 -14.34 0.15
N ASP A 3 -2.61 -14.23 -0.81
CA ASP A 3 -4.00 -13.81 -0.54
C ASP A 3 -4.69 -14.70 0.52
N LEU A 4 -4.58 -16.02 0.36
CA LEU A 4 -5.16 -17.00 1.29
C LEU A 4 -4.60 -16.84 2.71
N LEU A 5 -3.27 -16.78 2.84
CA LEU A 5 -2.60 -16.63 4.14
C LEU A 5 -2.93 -15.29 4.79
N GLY A 6 -2.94 -14.20 4.02
CA GLY A 6 -3.32 -12.88 4.52
C GLY A 6 -4.77 -12.84 5.01
N ARG A 7 -5.72 -13.38 4.25
CA ARG A 7 -7.14 -13.44 4.67
C ARG A 7 -7.35 -14.27 5.93
N ALA A 8 -6.51 -15.29 6.15
CA ALA A 8 -6.46 -16.11 7.36
C ALA A 8 -5.69 -15.46 8.53
N GLY A 9 -5.03 -14.32 8.33
CA GLY A 9 -4.25 -13.63 9.36
C GLY A 9 -2.85 -14.21 9.58
N HIS A 10 -2.40 -15.14 8.72
CA HIS A 10 -1.06 -15.72 8.78
C HIS A 10 -0.02 -14.83 8.08
N PHE A 11 0.16 -13.61 8.59
CA PHE A 11 1.01 -12.61 7.96
C PHE A 11 2.48 -12.99 7.90
N GLU A 12 3.02 -13.66 8.93
CA GLU A 12 4.41 -14.14 8.95
C GLU A 12 4.71 -15.09 7.77
N LYS A 13 3.82 -16.07 7.54
CA LYS A 13 3.96 -16.98 6.40
C LYS A 13 3.75 -16.26 5.07
N ALA A 14 2.87 -15.26 5.03
CA ALA A 14 2.62 -14.48 3.83
C ALA A 14 3.84 -13.61 3.46
N THR A 15 4.47 -12.96 4.44
CA THR A 15 5.65 -12.11 4.25
C THR A 15 6.88 -12.94 3.87
N GLU A 16 7.10 -14.10 4.50
CA GLU A 16 8.17 -15.03 4.10
C GLU A 16 8.06 -15.47 2.64
N LEU A 17 6.84 -15.79 2.17
CA LEU A 17 6.63 -16.17 0.77
C LEU A 17 6.95 -15.03 -0.19
N ILE A 18 6.51 -13.81 0.13
CA ILE A 18 6.79 -12.64 -0.70
C ILE A 18 8.30 -12.37 -0.78
N GLN A 19 9.02 -12.49 0.35
CA GLN A 19 10.47 -12.27 0.39
C GLN A 19 11.27 -13.31 -0.43
N ARG A 20 10.70 -14.48 -0.68
CA ARG A 20 11.32 -15.54 -1.51
C ARG A 20 10.99 -15.40 -3.00
N MET A 21 10.13 -14.45 -3.40
CA MET A 21 9.70 -14.25 -4.78
C MET A 21 10.37 -13.01 -5.41
N PRO A 22 10.61 -13.00 -6.73
CA PRO A 22 10.96 -11.77 -7.45
C PRO A 22 9.73 -10.85 -7.51
N THR A 23 9.54 -10.04 -6.47
CA THR A 23 8.32 -9.24 -6.24
C THR A 23 8.00 -8.25 -7.36
N PHE A 24 9.00 -7.80 -8.13
CA PHE A 24 8.80 -6.93 -9.30
C PHE A 24 7.93 -7.58 -10.39
N GLN A 25 7.88 -8.91 -10.46
CA GLN A 25 7.07 -9.66 -11.42
C GLN A 25 5.61 -9.80 -10.97
N TYR A 26 5.33 -9.54 -9.69
CA TYR A 26 4.02 -9.80 -9.09
C TYR A 26 3.53 -8.61 -8.24
N PRO A 27 3.25 -7.44 -8.85
CA PRO A 27 2.72 -6.28 -8.14
C PRO A 27 1.49 -6.63 -7.29
N ALA A 28 0.61 -7.49 -7.83
CA ALA A 28 -0.64 -7.94 -7.23
C ALA A 28 -0.50 -8.48 -5.79
N LEU A 29 0.68 -8.98 -5.42
CA LEU A 29 0.95 -9.46 -4.07
C LEU A 29 0.80 -8.35 -3.03
N TRP A 30 1.20 -7.11 -3.34
CA TRP A 30 1.10 -6.00 -2.41
C TRP A 30 -0.36 -5.56 -2.19
N SER A 31 -1.18 -5.58 -3.23
CA SER A 31 -2.63 -5.32 -3.09
C SER A 31 -3.32 -6.38 -2.25
N ALA A 32 -2.99 -7.66 -2.47
CA ALA A 32 -3.54 -8.76 -1.66
C ALA A 32 -3.14 -8.62 -0.18
N LEU A 33 -1.88 -8.29 0.09
CA LEU A 33 -1.38 -8.11 1.45
C LEU A 33 -2.01 -6.89 2.13
N LEU A 34 -2.14 -5.76 1.42
CA LEU A 34 -2.82 -4.57 1.91
C LEU A 34 -4.30 -4.83 2.25
N GLY A 35 -5.02 -5.54 1.38
CA GLY A 35 -6.42 -5.91 1.64
C GLY A 35 -6.56 -6.80 2.87
N ALA A 36 -5.63 -7.75 3.06
CA ALA A 36 -5.57 -8.56 4.27
C ALA A 36 -5.27 -7.72 5.53
N CYS A 37 -4.29 -6.81 5.47
CA CYS A 37 -3.95 -5.92 6.58
C CYS A 37 -5.13 -5.02 6.97
N GLN A 38 -5.92 -4.56 6.00
CA GLN A 38 -7.14 -3.78 6.27
C GLN A 38 -8.16 -4.57 7.07
N LYS A 39 -8.36 -5.86 6.76
CA LYS A 39 -9.30 -6.73 7.49
C LYS A 39 -8.89 -6.92 8.94
N TRP A 40 -7.60 -7.10 9.19
CA TRP A 40 -7.06 -7.44 10.51
C TRP A 40 -6.52 -6.22 11.29
N ALA A 41 -6.61 -5.02 10.72
CA ALA A 41 -5.98 -3.81 11.23
C ALA A 41 -4.47 -3.97 11.52
N ASP A 42 -3.77 -4.82 10.75
CA ASP A 42 -2.33 -5.02 10.91
C ASP A 42 -1.56 -3.85 10.29
N VAL A 43 -1.22 -2.89 11.16
CA VAL A 43 -0.50 -1.67 10.77
C VAL A 43 0.94 -1.96 10.35
N THR A 44 1.61 -2.90 11.02
CA THR A 44 3.03 -3.19 10.81
C THR A 44 3.26 -3.76 9.42
N VAL A 45 2.51 -4.81 9.08
CA VAL A 45 2.59 -5.45 7.76
C VAL A 45 1.99 -4.55 6.69
N GLY A 46 0.90 -3.83 7.04
CA GLY A 46 0.26 -2.87 6.14
C GLY A 46 1.20 -1.76 5.68
N LYS A 47 2.00 -1.20 6.60
CA LYS A 47 2.99 -0.15 6.27
C LYS A 47 4.07 -0.68 5.32
N TRP A 48 4.61 -1.86 5.60
CA TRP A 48 5.60 -2.48 4.71
C TRP A 48 5.01 -2.71 3.31
N ALA A 49 3.81 -3.30 3.23
CA ALA A 49 3.12 -3.52 1.96
C ALA A 49 2.85 -2.21 1.21
N PHE A 50 2.47 -1.15 1.93
CA PHE A 50 2.23 0.18 1.37
C PHE A 50 3.50 0.79 0.75
N GLU A 51 4.62 0.76 1.46
CA GLU A 51 5.91 1.30 0.99
C GLU A 51 6.38 0.63 -0.30
N GLN A 52 6.11 -0.66 -0.47
CA GLN A 52 6.40 -1.39 -1.71
C GLN A 52 5.36 -1.06 -2.79
N ALA A 53 4.08 -1.04 -2.44
CA ALA A 53 3.00 -0.79 -3.39
C ALA A 53 3.11 0.59 -4.07
N ILE A 54 3.45 1.65 -3.33
CA ILE A 54 3.55 3.00 -3.93
C ILE A 54 4.70 3.17 -4.92
N GLN A 55 5.67 2.25 -4.92
CA GLN A 55 6.77 2.24 -5.88
C GLN A 55 6.37 1.55 -7.20
N VAL A 56 5.43 0.60 -7.15
CA VAL A 56 5.05 -0.22 -8.31
C VAL A 56 3.73 0.22 -8.93
N TYR A 57 2.78 0.71 -8.12
CA TYR A 57 1.43 1.04 -8.58
C TYR A 57 1.26 2.51 -8.92
N ASP A 58 0.85 2.79 -10.16
CA ASP A 58 0.50 4.14 -10.55
C ASP A 58 -0.95 4.58 -10.22
N SER A 59 -1.50 4.15 -9.08
CA SER A 59 -2.89 4.47 -8.67
C SER A 59 -3.03 4.85 -7.20
N ASP A 60 -4.14 5.51 -6.83
CA ASP A 60 -4.45 5.87 -5.45
C ASP A 60 -4.77 4.68 -4.53
N SER A 61 -4.93 3.47 -5.09
CA SER A 61 -5.40 2.30 -4.35
C SER A 61 -4.58 1.99 -3.09
N PRO A 62 -3.23 2.00 -3.12
CA PRO A 62 -2.44 1.72 -1.92
C PRO A 62 -2.68 2.74 -0.79
N TYR A 63 -2.88 4.01 -1.14
CA TYR A 63 -3.17 5.08 -0.18
C TYR A 63 -4.53 4.87 0.48
N LEU A 64 -5.55 4.46 -0.29
CA LEU A 64 -6.87 4.15 0.27
C LEU A 64 -6.81 2.95 1.22
N CYS A 65 -6.07 1.89 0.86
CA CYS A 65 -5.88 0.74 1.75
C CYS A 65 -5.19 1.14 3.05
N MET A 66 -4.10 1.91 2.98
CA MET A 66 -3.36 2.34 4.18
C MET A 66 -4.19 3.30 5.07
N PHE A 67 -4.98 4.18 4.45
CA PHE A 67 -5.94 5.01 5.18
C PHE A 67 -6.96 4.17 5.96
N ASN A 68 -7.49 3.12 5.34
CA ASN A 68 -8.45 2.23 5.98
C ASN A 68 -7.80 1.41 7.11
N ILE A 69 -6.57 0.93 6.91
CA ILE A 69 -5.80 0.22 7.95
C ILE A 69 -5.63 1.11 9.19
N TYR A 70 -5.17 2.35 9.00
CA TYR A 70 -5.01 3.28 10.13
C TYR A 70 -6.35 3.63 10.79
N THR A 71 -7.41 3.83 10.00
CA THR A 71 -8.75 4.08 10.54
C THR A 71 -9.24 2.91 11.38
N ALA A 72 -9.09 1.68 10.89
CA ALA A 72 -9.47 0.46 11.61
C ALA A 72 -8.67 0.25 12.90
N ALA A 73 -7.42 0.72 12.95
CA ALA A 73 -6.57 0.68 14.13
C ALA A 73 -6.77 1.89 15.09
N GLY A 74 -7.71 2.80 14.81
CA GLY A 74 -7.93 4.02 15.62
C GLY A 74 -6.84 5.10 15.48
N MET A 75 -5.94 4.96 14.49
CA MET A 75 -4.80 5.85 14.26
C MET A 75 -5.17 7.03 13.35
N HIS A 76 -6.11 7.87 13.79
CA HIS A 76 -6.72 8.91 12.94
C HIS A 76 -5.72 9.94 12.38
N GLU A 77 -4.71 10.36 13.16
CA GLU A 77 -3.68 11.30 12.66
C GLU A 77 -2.82 10.67 11.57
N ALA A 78 -2.45 9.40 11.71
CA ALA A 78 -1.74 8.67 10.66
C ALA A 78 -2.60 8.52 9.39
N ALA A 79 -3.90 8.27 9.55
CA ALA A 79 -4.85 8.22 8.43
C ALA A 79 -4.92 9.57 7.68
N LYS A 80 -5.01 10.70 8.40
CA LYS A 80 -4.96 12.05 7.79
C LYS A 80 -3.68 12.25 6.99
N ASN A 81 -2.53 11.83 7.52
CA ASN A 81 -1.25 11.93 6.81
C ASN A 81 -1.24 11.13 5.49
N ILE A 82 -1.87 9.94 5.45
CA ILE A 82 -2.03 9.19 4.19
C ILE A 82 -2.83 9.98 3.15
N GLN A 83 -3.91 10.67 3.56
CA GLN A 83 -4.70 11.50 2.64
C GLN A 83 -3.88 12.68 2.10
N VAL A 84 -3.09 13.35 2.95
CA VAL A 84 -2.19 14.43 2.51
C VAL A 84 -1.19 13.90 1.49
N MET A 85 -0.53 12.77 1.75
CA MET A 85 0.42 12.17 0.80
C MET A 85 -0.23 11.82 -0.55
N ARG A 86 -1.46 11.30 -0.52
CA ARG A 86 -2.24 11.01 -1.73
C ARG A 86 -2.51 12.27 -2.56
N LEU A 87 -2.90 13.36 -1.92
CA LEU A 87 -3.16 14.65 -2.59
C LEU A 87 -1.87 15.26 -3.17
N VAL A 88 -0.77 15.23 -2.41
CA VAL A 88 0.55 15.68 -2.88
C VAL A 88 0.98 14.90 -4.12
N ARG A 89 0.78 13.59 -4.13
CA ARG A 89 1.07 12.76 -5.31
C ARG A 89 0.24 13.19 -6.53
N ARG A 90 -1.07 13.39 -6.37
CA ARG A 90 -1.94 13.87 -7.45
C ARG A 90 -1.43 15.20 -8.00
N ALA A 91 -1.15 16.16 -7.12
CA ALA A 91 -0.63 17.47 -7.53
C ALA A 91 0.68 17.35 -8.32
N ARG A 92 1.61 16.50 -7.89
CA ARG A 92 2.87 16.22 -8.62
C ARG A 92 2.62 15.63 -10.02
N LYS A 93 1.62 14.75 -10.18
CA LYS A 93 1.25 14.23 -11.51
C LYS A 93 0.71 15.33 -12.44
N PHE A 94 -0.03 16.31 -11.91
CA PHE A 94 -0.54 17.43 -12.72
C PHE A 94 0.54 18.46 -13.08
N GLN A 95 1.70 18.45 -12.40
CA GLN A 95 2.79 19.40 -12.62
C GLN A 95 3.93 18.89 -13.54
N GLY A 96 3.80 17.72 -14.18
CA GLY A 96 4.81 17.20 -15.12
C GLY A 96 4.35 17.16 -16.58
N PRO A 97 5.26 17.31 -17.57
CA PRO A 97 6.25 18.37 -17.76
C PRO A 97 5.67 19.46 -18.69
N THR A 98 5.23 20.59 -18.15
CA THR A 98 5.06 21.82 -18.93
C THR A 98 6.33 22.67 -18.81
N ALA A 99 6.90 23.05 -19.96
CA ALA A 99 8.01 23.99 -20.16
C ALA A 99 9.45 23.45 -20.06
N LYS A 100 9.88 22.69 -21.08
CA LYS A 100 11.19 22.90 -21.73
C LYS A 100 10.99 22.83 -23.24
N GLY A 101 10.78 23.97 -23.87
CA GLY A 101 10.57 24.04 -25.31
C GLY A 101 9.85 25.33 -25.70
N LEU A 102 10.56 26.45 -25.60
CA LEU A 102 10.52 27.62 -26.49
C LEU A 102 11.76 28.47 -26.16
#